data_AF-W1YTY0-F1
#
_entry.id   AF-W1YTY0-F1
#
_cell.length_a   1.000
_cell.length_b   1.000
_cell.length_c   1.000
_cell.angle_alpha   90.00
_cell.angle_beta   90.00
_cell.angle_gamma   90.00
#
_symmetry.space_group_name_H-M   'P 1'
#
loop_
_entity.id
_entity.type
_entity.pdbx_description
1 polymer ?
#
loop_
_entity_poly.entity_id
_entity_poly.type
_entity_poly.pdbx_seq_one_letter_code
_entity_poly.pdbx_strand_id
1 'polypeptide(L)'
;RQIRGKGAGLRTHVLIGMGSALFMIVSKYGFADVLSLDHVGLDPSRIAAQVVTGVGFIGAGNILVRNQNIVGLTTAADIWVTAAIGMVIGRGMYELGIYG
;
A
#
# COMPACT_ATOMS: atom_id res chain seq x y z
N ARG A 1 -1.56 -24.62 -18.48
CA ARG A 1 -0.96 -24.87 -17.14
C ARG A 1 -0.15 -23.65 -16.73
N GLN A 2 -0.68 -22.79 -15.87
CA GLN A 2 0.13 -21.72 -15.28
C GLN A 2 -0.17 -21.56 -13.80
N ILE A 3 -0.07 -22.68 -13.07
CA ILE A 3 0.04 -22.67 -11.61
C ILE A 3 1.52 -22.38 -11.32
N ARG A 4 1.93 -21.11 -11.45
CA ARG A 4 3.19 -20.65 -10.85
C ARG A 4 2.85 -20.22 -9.44
N GLY A 5 2.87 -21.18 -8.51
CA GLY A 5 2.81 -20.96 -7.06
C GLY A 5 4.07 -20.28 -6.54
N LYS A 6 4.45 -19.15 -7.13
CA LYS A 6 5.49 -18.27 -6.61
C LYS A 6 4.75 -17.10 -5.95
N GLY A 7 5.03 -16.85 -4.68
CA GLY A 7 4.54 -15.67 -3.97
C GLY A 7 4.93 -14.37 -4.68
N ALA A 8 4.51 -13.23 -4.12
CA ALA A 8 4.87 -11.93 -4.67
C ALA A 8 6.39 -11.84 -4.85
N GLY A 9 6.81 -11.50 -6.08
CA GLY A 9 8.22 -11.34 -6.40
C GLY A 9 8.70 -9.94 -6.08
N LEU A 10 10.02 -9.73 -6.07
CA LEU A 10 10.66 -8.43 -5.82
C LEU A 10 10.03 -7.28 -6.64
N ARG A 11 9.71 -7.51 -7.91
CA ARG A 11 9.06 -6.51 -8.78
C ARG A 11 7.69 -6.06 -8.24
N THR A 12 6.91 -6.97 -7.68
CA THR A 12 5.61 -6.67 -7.08
C THR A 12 5.78 -5.79 -5.84
N HIS A 13 6.72 -6.12 -4.96
CA HIS A 13 7.02 -5.31 -3.77
C HIS A 13 7.50 -3.90 -4.13
N VAL A 14 8.41 -3.77 -5.10
CA VAL A 14 8.90 -2.46 -5.56
C VAL A 14 7.75 -1.59 -6.08
N LEU A 15 6.87 -2.14 -6.92
CA LEU A 15 5.72 -1.39 -7.45
C LEU A 15 4.73 -0.98 -6.35
N ILE A 16 4.45 -1.86 -5.39
CA ILE A 16 3.58 -1.55 -4.25
C ILE A 16 4.18 -0.43 -3.41
N GLY A 17 5.46 -0.57 -3.00
CA GLY A 17 6.13 0.42 -2.16
C GLY A 17 6.22 1.80 -2.85
N MET A 18 6.63 1.83 -4.12
CA MET A 18 6.68 3.07 -4.90
C MET A 18 5.30 3.70 -5.09
N GLY A 19 4.29 2.91 -5.46
CA GLY A 19 2.92 3.40 -5.64
C GLY A 19 2.35 3.99 -4.35
N SER A 20 2.51 3.28 -3.23
CA SER A 20 2.10 3.74 -1.90
C SER A 20 2.81 5.04 -1.47
N ALA A 21 4.10 5.18 -1.78
CA ALA A 21 4.84 6.41 -1.51
C ALA A 21 4.29 7.59 -2.35
N LEU A 22 4.05 7.38 -3.64
CA LEU A 22 3.49 8.40 -4.53
C LEU A 22 2.09 8.83 -4.08
N PHE A 23 1.22 7.88 -3.72
CA PHE A 23 -0.12 8.21 -3.21
C PHE A 23 -0.06 9.00 -1.90
N MET A 24 0.89 8.71 -1.00
CA MET A 24 1.08 9.50 0.21
C MET A 24 1.59 10.93 -0.10
N ILE A 25 2.48 11.08 -1.08
CA ILE A 25 2.96 12.40 -1.52
C ILE A 25 1.80 13.22 -2.10
N VAL A 26 0.98 12.63 -2.97
CA VAL A 26 -0.22 13.27 -3.54
C VAL A 26 -1.23 13.62 -2.44
N SER A 27 -1.49 12.69 -1.53
CA SER A 27 -2.32 12.90 -0.33
C SER A 27 -1.89 14.14 0.46
N LYS A 28 -0.59 14.32 0.66
CA LYS A 28 -0.06 15.42 1.48
C LYS A 28 0.05 16.75 0.74
N TYR A 29 0.42 16.74 -0.55
CA TYR A 29 0.85 17.95 -1.27
C TYR A 29 0.10 18.22 -2.57
N GLY A 30 -0.71 17.28 -3.07
CA GLY A 30 -1.26 17.32 -4.42
C GLY A 30 -2.46 18.26 -4.65
N PHE A 31 -2.89 19.01 -3.63
CA PHE A 31 -4.13 19.80 -3.66
C PHE A 31 -3.94 21.27 -3.24
N ALA A 32 -2.71 21.78 -3.33
CA ALA A 32 -2.39 23.16 -2.93
C ALA A 32 -3.17 24.22 -3.74
N ASP A 33 -3.50 23.90 -4.99
CA ASP A 33 -4.29 24.73 -5.90
C ASP A 33 -5.77 24.86 -5.45
N VAL A 34 -6.38 23.78 -4.97
CA VAL A 34 -7.79 23.75 -4.57
C VAL A 34 -8.01 24.33 -3.17
N LEU A 35 -6.99 24.30 -2.31
CA LEU A 35 -7.01 24.89 -0.97
C LEU A 35 -7.22 26.41 -0.95
N SER A 36 -7.03 27.08 -2.09
CA SER A 36 -7.23 28.52 -2.25
C SER A 36 -8.71 28.90 -2.42
N LEU A 37 -9.60 27.92 -2.57
CA LEU A 37 -11.04 28.12 -2.74
C LEU A 37 -11.76 28.16 -1.38
N ASP A 38 -12.73 29.06 -1.25
CA ASP A 38 -13.56 29.14 -0.06
C ASP A 38 -14.33 27.83 0.19
N HIS A 39 -14.41 27.41 1.46
CA HIS A 39 -15.08 26.19 1.93
C HIS A 39 -14.45 24.85 1.52
N VAL A 40 -13.21 24.82 1.04
CA VAL A 40 -12.48 23.57 0.76
C VAL A 40 -11.61 23.17 1.96
N GLY A 41 -11.94 22.02 2.57
CA GLY A 41 -11.12 21.39 3.60
C GLY A 41 -10.26 20.26 3.01
N LEU A 42 -8.94 20.30 3.23
CA LEU A 42 -8.05 19.20 2.86
C LEU A 42 -8.01 18.15 3.97
N ASP A 43 -8.28 16.90 3.59
CA ASP A 43 -8.09 15.73 4.44
C ASP A 43 -7.13 14.74 3.78
N PRO A 44 -5.81 14.87 4.03
CA PRO A 44 -4.80 13.96 3.49
C PRO A 44 -5.08 12.49 3.82
N SER A 45 -5.72 12.20 4.96
CA SER A 45 -5.92 10.84 5.44
C SER A 45 -6.77 9.99 4.48
N ARG A 46 -7.61 10.61 3.65
CA ARG A 46 -8.52 9.90 2.73
C ARG A 46 -7.80 9.05 1.70
N ILE A 47 -6.85 9.64 0.97
CA ILE A 47 -6.09 8.88 -0.05
C ILE A 47 -5.26 7.79 0.62
N ALA A 48 -4.62 8.09 1.76
CA ALA A 48 -3.86 7.10 2.51
C ALA A 48 -4.74 5.93 2.98
N ALA A 49 -5.95 6.20 3.48
CA ALA A 49 -6.91 5.17 3.89
C ALA A 49 -7.36 4.30 2.71
N GLN A 50 -7.53 4.89 1.52
CA GLN A 50 -7.86 4.13 0.31
C GLN A 50 -6.70 3.22 -0.15
N VAL A 51 -5.45 3.64 0.05
CA VAL A 51 -4.28 2.77 -0.20
C VAL A 51 -4.31 1.54 0.71
N VAL A 52 -4.55 1.73 2.02
CA VAL A 52 -4.64 0.61 2.98
C VAL A 52 -5.75 -0.35 2.59
N THR A 53 -6.92 0.19 2.21
CA THR A 53 -8.07 -0.62 1.77
C THR A 53 -7.77 -1.40 0.50
N GLY A 54 -7.23 -0.73 -0.52
CA GLY A 54 -6.90 -1.34 -1.81
C GLY A 54 -5.84 -2.44 -1.69
N VAL A 55 -4.79 -2.21 -0.91
CA VAL A 55 -3.75 -3.21 -0.68
C VAL A 55 -4.28 -4.38 0.15
N GLY A 56 -5.14 -4.12 1.14
CA GLY A 56 -5.83 -5.16 1.90
C GLY A 56 -6.65 -6.09 1.01
N PHE A 57 -7.34 -5.55 -0.01
CA PHE A 57 -8.07 -6.36 -0.99
C PHE A 57 -7.15 -7.22 -1.85
N ILE A 58 -6.02 -6.67 -2.32
CA ILE A 58 -5.02 -7.42 -3.10
C ILE A 58 -4.40 -8.54 -2.25
N GLY A 59 -4.06 -8.25 -0.99
CA GLY A 59 -3.52 -9.21 -0.04
C GLY A 59 -4.52 -10.35 0.23
N ALA A 60 -5.77 -10.02 0.56
CA ALA A 60 -6.83 -11.01 0.77
C ALA A 60 -7.06 -11.89 -0.46
N GLY A 61 -7.01 -11.32 -1.66
CA GLY A 61 -7.12 -12.06 -2.93
C GLY A 61 -6.00 -13.08 -3.17
N ASN A 62 -4.87 -12.97 -2.46
CA ASN A 62 -3.77 -13.91 -2.53
C ASN A 62 -3.90 -15.08 -1.52
N ILE A 63 -4.83 -15.00 -0.56
CA ILE A 63 -5.05 -16.05 0.45
C ILE A 63 -6.02 -17.08 -0.12
N LEU A 64 -5.57 -18.34 -0.20
CA LEU A 64 -6.36 -19.45 -0.73
C LEU A 64 -6.45 -20.57 0.31
N VAL A 65 -7.64 -21.13 0.48
CA VAL A 65 -7.88 -22.30 1.35
C VAL A 65 -8.08 -23.54 0.48
N ARG A 66 -7.28 -24.59 0.70
CA ARG A 66 -7.38 -25.87 -0.02
C ARG A 66 -7.22 -27.03 0.94
N ASN A 67 -8.21 -27.92 1.04
CA ASN A 67 -8.19 -29.12 1.89
C ASN A 67 -7.60 -28.83 3.30
N GLN A 68 -8.16 -27.84 4.00
CA GLN A 68 -7.72 -27.37 5.33
C GLN A 68 -6.35 -26.68 5.41
N ASN A 69 -5.63 -26.53 4.30
CA ASN A 69 -4.37 -25.78 4.25
C ASN A 69 -4.59 -24.35 3.73
N ILE A 70 -3.98 -23.37 4.39
CA ILE A 70 -3.97 -21.96 3.97
C ILE A 70 -2.67 -21.68 3.20
N VAL A 71 -2.79 -21.13 1.99
CA VAL A 71 -1.66 -20.77 1.13
C VAL A 71 -1.72 -19.28 0.82
N GLY A 72 -0.57 -18.61 0.77
CA GLY A 72 -0.46 -17.21 0.36
C GLY A 72 -0.66 -16.18 1.46
N LEU A 73 -0.86 -16.61 2.72
CA LEU A 73 -0.98 -15.75 3.90
C LEU A 73 0.26 -14.86 4.11
N THR A 74 1.46 -15.44 4.07
CA THR A 74 2.71 -14.68 4.25
C THR A 74 2.89 -13.64 3.16
N THR A 75 2.66 -14.01 1.89
CA THR A 75 2.72 -13.07 0.77
C THR A 75 1.70 -11.94 0.91
N ALA A 76 0.50 -12.21 1.42
CA ALA A 76 -0.49 -11.17 1.69
C ALA A 76 -0.02 -10.20 2.78
N ALA A 77 0.59 -10.72 3.85
CA ALA A 77 1.19 -9.90 4.90
C ALA A 77 2.38 -9.06 4.35
N ASP A 78 3.26 -9.66 3.55
CA ASP A 78 4.41 -8.97 2.96
C ASP A 78 3.97 -7.81 2.06
N ILE A 79 2.93 -8.02 1.23
CA ILE A 79 2.31 -6.99 0.39
C ILE A 79 1.79 -5.82 1.25
N TRP A 80 1.11 -6.14 2.35
CA TRP A 80 0.54 -5.15 3.25
C TRP A 80 1.62 -4.31 3.94
N VAL A 81 2.66 -4.95 4.48
CA VAL A 81 3.82 -4.28 5.10
C VAL A 81 4.56 -3.41 4.09
N THR A 82 4.76 -3.90 2.86
CA THR A 82 5.44 -3.14 1.81
C THR A 82 4.73 -1.83 1.48
N ALA A 83 3.39 -1.86 1.44
CA ALA A 83 2.60 -0.65 1.24
C ALA A 83 2.72 0.33 2.42
N ALA A 84 2.72 -0.20 3.65
CA ALA A 84 2.91 0.60 4.86
C ALA A 84 4.27 1.32 4.85
N ILE A 85 5.35 0.60 4.55
CA ILE A 85 6.71 1.17 4.41
C ILE A 85 6.71 2.26 3.33
N GLY A 86 6.11 1.99 2.16
CA GLY A 86 5.99 2.97 1.08
C GLY A 86 5.29 4.26 1.53
N MET A 87 4.16 4.16 2.24
CA MET A 87 3.45 5.32 2.78
C MET A 87 4.27 6.08 3.83
N VAL A 88 4.93 5.39 4.76
CA VAL A 88 5.79 5.99 5.79
C VAL A 88 6.94 6.79 5.14
N ILE A 89 7.61 6.20 4.14
CA ILE A 89 8.65 6.86 3.36
C ILE A 89 8.08 8.04 2.58
N GLY A 90 6.95 7.89 1.89
CA GLY A 90 6.28 8.97 1.15
C GLY A 90 5.85 10.15 2.04
N ARG A 91 5.57 9.89 3.32
CA ARG A 91 5.28 10.94 4.31
C ARG A 91 6.55 11.68 4.76
N GLY A 92 7.74 11.09 4.57
CA GLY A 92 9.04 11.59 5.02
C GLY A 92 9.49 11.03 6.38
N MET A 93 8.86 9.96 6.88
CA MET A 93 9.17 9.35 8.17
C MET A 93 10.21 8.23 8.02
N TYR A 94 11.39 8.57 7.48
CA TYR A 94 12.38 7.58 7.04
C TYR A 94 12.89 6.66 8.14
N GLU A 95 13.11 7.17 9.36
CA GLU A 95 13.55 6.34 10.49
C GLU A 95 12.56 5.21 10.77
N LEU A 96 11.26 5.53 10.84
CA LEU A 96 10.21 4.53 11.04
C LEU A 96 10.14 3.54 9.87
N GLY A 97 10.39 4.00 8.63
CA GLY A 97 10.39 3.12 7.46
C GLY A 97 11.63 2.22 7.34
N ILE A 98 12.73 2.56 8.00
CA ILE A 98 13.97 1.75 8.02
C ILE A 98 13.94 0.73 9.17
N TYR A 99 13.41 1.12 10.34
CA TYR A 99 13.37 0.25 11.52
C TYR A 99 12.13 -0.66 11.57
N GLY A 100 11.06 -0.30 10.85
CA GLY A 100 9.78 -1.01 10.82
C GLY A 100 9.68 -2.12 9.80
#